data_AF-A0A536T2V6-F1
#
_entry.id   AF-A0A536T2V6-F1
#
_cell.length_a   1.000
_cell.length_b   1.000
_cell.length_c   1.000
_cell.angle_alpha   90.00
_cell.angle_beta   90.00
_cell.angle_gamma   90.00
#
_symmetry.space_group_name_H-M   'P 1'
#
loop_
_entity.id
_entity.type
_entity.pdbx_description
1 polymer ?
#
loop_
_entity_poly.entity_id
_entity_poly.type
_entity_poly.pdbx_seq_one_letter_code
_entity_poly.pdbx_strand_id
1 'polypeptide(L)'
;MADVVRPEIRALSAYEVARSEGLIKLDAMENPYALPEAVRSRLGHALSRVAINRYPDGGAHAAKAALARALHIPSPLALLLGNGSDELIHLIALALAKPGATMLAPD
;
A
#
# COMPACT_ATOMS: atom_id res chain seq x y z
N MET A 1 15.91 -16.93 21.44
CA MET A 1 15.33 -15.88 20.56
C MET A 1 15.68 -14.47 21.01
N ALA A 2 15.81 -14.19 22.32
CA ALA A 2 16.14 -12.83 22.80
C ALA A 2 17.50 -12.30 22.30
N ASP A 3 18.49 -13.18 22.10
CA ASP A 3 19.86 -12.79 21.72
C ASP A 3 20.10 -12.61 20.21
N VAL A 4 19.11 -12.91 19.36
CA VAL A 4 19.23 -12.79 17.89
C VAL A 4 18.50 -11.57 17.33
N VAL A 5 17.62 -10.94 18.12
CA VAL A 5 16.85 -9.76 17.70
C VAL A 5 17.65 -8.50 18.03
N ARG A 6 17.85 -7.65 17.03
CA ARG A 6 18.57 -6.39 17.16
C ARG A 6 18.04 -5.53 18.30
N PRO A 7 18.90 -4.89 19.13
CA PRO A 7 18.48 -4.04 20.24
C PRO A 7 17.49 -2.93 19.83
N GLU A 8 17.68 -2.32 18.66
CA GLU A 8 16.80 -1.26 18.17
C GLU A 8 15.38 -1.75 17.91
N ILE A 9 15.23 -2.96 17.36
CA ILE A 9 13.91 -3.58 17.13
C ILE A 9 13.23 -3.93 18.45
N ARG A 10 14.00 -4.36 19.45
CA ARG A 10 13.49 -4.63 20.80
C ARG A 10 13.00 -3.39 21.53
N ALA A 11 13.55 -2.22 21.18
CA ALA A 11 13.15 -0.94 21.75
C ALA A 11 11.88 -0.37 21.08
N LEU A 12 11.48 -0.87 19.91
CA LEU A 12 10.25 -0.44 19.25
C LEU A 12 9.03 -0.97 20.01
N SER A 13 8.03 -0.10 20.15
CA SER A 13 6.68 -0.52 20.52
C SER A 13 5.89 -0.80 19.25
N ALA A 14 5.07 -1.86 19.26
CA ALA A 14 4.17 -2.13 18.16
C ALA A 14 3.17 -0.97 18.03
N TYR A 15 2.77 -0.66 16.80
CA TYR A 15 1.65 0.25 16.56
C TYR A 15 0.37 -0.37 17.14
N GLU A 16 -0.26 0.32 18.09
CA GLU A 16 -1.49 -0.17 18.71
C GLU A 16 -2.70 0.06 17.81
N VAL A 17 -3.45 -1.01 17.53
CA VAL A 17 -4.74 -0.93 16.86
C VAL A 17 -5.83 -1.08 17.92
N ALA A 18 -6.49 0.03 18.26
CA ALA A 18 -7.56 0.02 19.23
C ALA A 18 -8.77 -0.79 18.71
N ARG A 19 -9.38 -1.58 19.61
CA ARG A 19 -10.66 -2.24 19.34
C ARG A 19 -11.78 -1.20 19.37
N SER A 20 -12.61 -1.17 18.33
CA SER A 20 -13.63 -0.14 18.15
C SER A 20 -15.06 -0.69 18.14
N GLU A 21 -15.30 -1.93 18.59
CA GLU A 21 -16.65 -2.50 18.61
C GLU A 21 -17.60 -1.67 19.50
N GLY A 22 -18.75 -1.28 18.96
CA GLY A 22 -19.71 -0.43 19.66
C GLY A 22 -19.33 1.05 19.72
N LEU A 23 -18.25 1.48 19.07
CA LEU A 23 -17.78 2.86 19.03
C LEU A 23 -17.93 3.47 17.63
N ILE A 24 -17.90 4.81 17.57
CA ILE A 24 -17.74 5.55 16.32
C ILE A 24 -16.23 5.69 16.05
N LYS A 25 -15.74 5.05 14.99
CA LYS A 25 -14.30 5.02 14.63
C LYS A 25 -13.94 6.25 13.78
N LEU A 26 -13.07 7.11 14.29
CA LEU A 26 -12.60 8.36 13.65
C LEU A 26 -11.09 8.59 13.82
N ASP A 27 -10.33 7.53 14.15
CA ASP A 27 -8.92 7.57 14.53
C ASP A 27 -7.97 7.09 13.42
N ALA A 28 -8.50 6.59 12.30
CA ALA A 28 -7.73 6.03 11.20
C ALA A 28 -7.92 6.79 9.87
N MET A 29 -6.97 6.64 8.95
CA MET A 29 -6.97 7.25 7.62
C MET A 29 -7.86 6.46 6.63
N GLU A 30 -9.13 6.26 7.00
CA GLU A 30 -10.09 5.45 6.26
C GLU A 30 -11.18 6.33 5.62
N ASN A 31 -11.76 5.85 4.52
CA ASN A 31 -12.95 6.46 3.93
C ASN A 31 -14.21 5.86 4.58
N PRO A 32 -15.07 6.65 5.26
CA PRO A 32 -16.26 6.13 5.93
C PRO A 32 -17.40 5.77 4.97
N TYR A 33 -17.35 6.22 3.72
CA TYR A 33 -18.43 6.03 2.76
C TYR A 33 -18.39 4.64 2.11
N ALA A 34 -19.52 3.95 2.16
CA ALA A 34 -19.70 2.73 1.41
C ALA A 34 -19.63 3.01 -0.11
N LEU A 35 -19.06 2.05 -0.85
CA LEU A 35 -19.08 2.11 -2.31
C LEU A 35 -20.53 2.04 -2.83
N PRO A 36 -20.88 2.79 -3.89
CA PRO A 36 -22.19 2.67 -4.53
C PRO A 36 -22.48 1.22 -4.99
N GLU A 37 -23.74 0.80 -4.94
CA GLU A 37 -24.15 -0.59 -5.24
C GLU A 37 -23.60 -1.08 -6.59
N ALA A 38 -23.74 -0.27 -7.64
CA ALA A 38 -23.23 -0.62 -8.97
C ALA A 38 -21.70 -0.87 -8.99
N VAL A 39 -20.94 -0.15 -8.16
CA VAL A 39 -19.48 -0.34 -8.04
C VAL A 39 -19.17 -1.59 -7.22
N ARG A 40 -19.87 -1.81 -6.09
CA ARG A 40 -19.72 -3.03 -5.27
C ARG A 40 -20.00 -4.30 -6.06
N SER A 41 -21.11 -4.32 -6.79
CA SER A 41 -21.50 -5.44 -7.64
C SER A 41 -20.45 -5.72 -8.74
N ARG A 42 -19.94 -4.68 -9.41
CA ARG A 42 -18.88 -4.82 -10.43
C ARG A 42 -17.57 -5.32 -9.84
N LEU A 43 -17.17 -4.82 -8.67
CA LEU A 43 -15.97 -5.27 -7.97
C LEU A 43 -16.08 -6.75 -7.59
N GLY A 44 -17.21 -7.16 -7.00
CA GLY A 44 -17.47 -8.56 -6.64
C GLY A 44 -17.40 -9.50 -7.84
N HIS A 45 -18.02 -9.12 -8.96
CA HIS A 45 -17.94 -9.89 -10.21
C HIS A 45 -16.52 -9.94 -10.80
N ALA A 46 -15.72 -8.87 -10.67
CA ALA A 46 -14.33 -8.89 -11.11
C ALA A 46 -13.49 -9.85 -10.24
N LEU A 47 -13.67 -9.80 -8.92
CA LEU A 47 -12.96 -10.65 -7.96
C LEU A 47 -13.31 -12.14 -8.12
N SER A 48 -14.58 -12.48 -8.40
CA SER A 48 -15.00 -13.89 -8.58
C SER A 48 -14.36 -14.57 -9.80
N ARG A 49 -13.77 -13.79 -10.72
CA ARG A 49 -13.12 -14.27 -11.94
C ARG A 49 -11.60 -14.34 -11.83
N VAL A 50 -11.02 -13.95 -10.69
CA VAL A 50 -9.57 -14.00 -10.48
C VAL A 50 -9.11 -15.45 -10.35
N ALA A 51 -8.14 -15.86 -11.16
CA ALA A 51 -7.53 -17.18 -11.09
C ALA A 51 -6.53 -17.26 -9.92
N ILE A 52 -7.03 -17.43 -8.69
CA ILE A 52 -6.22 -17.44 -7.46
C ILE A 52 -5.21 -18.60 -7.38
N ASN A 53 -5.33 -19.59 -8.25
CA ASN A 53 -4.43 -20.73 -8.38
C ASN A 53 -3.30 -20.51 -9.41
N ARG A 54 -3.10 -19.27 -9.87
CA ARG A 54 -2.06 -18.85 -10.81
C ARG A 54 -1.38 -17.59 -10.31
N TYR A 55 -0.11 -17.40 -10.68
CA TYR A 55 0.54 -16.11 -10.49
C TYR A 55 -0.17 -15.03 -11.32
N PRO A 56 -0.30 -13.80 -10.79
CA PRO A 56 -0.87 -12.68 -11.53
C PRO A 56 0.08 -12.18 -12.63
N ASP A 57 -0.38 -11.21 -13.42
CA ASP A 57 0.51 -10.41 -14.27
C ASP A 57 1.52 -9.66 -13.40
N GLY A 58 2.77 -10.12 -13.37
CA GLY A 58 3.84 -9.53 -12.57
C GLY A 58 4.16 -8.08 -12.93
N GLY A 59 3.81 -7.61 -14.14
CA GLY A 59 4.00 -6.22 -14.55
C GLY A 59 2.79 -5.32 -14.27
N ALA A 60 1.63 -5.89 -13.95
CA ALA A 60 0.37 -5.22 -13.74
C ALA A 60 0.01 -4.20 -14.86
N HIS A 61 0.25 -4.59 -16.12
CA HIS A 61 0.20 -3.71 -17.29
C HIS A 61 -1.17 -3.06 -17.47
N ALA A 62 -2.24 -3.86 -17.36
CA ALA A 62 -3.61 -3.38 -17.50
C ALA A 62 -3.98 -2.36 -16.40
N ALA A 63 -3.53 -2.60 -15.16
CA ALA A 63 -3.76 -1.69 -14.04
C ALA A 63 -3.00 -0.38 -14.23
N LYS A 64 -1.71 -0.44 -14.62
CA LYS A 64 -0.90 0.75 -14.93
C LYS A 64 -1.54 1.58 -16.05
N ALA A 65 -1.98 0.94 -17.13
CA ALA A 65 -2.63 1.65 -18.24
C ALA A 65 -3.95 2.32 -17.82
N ALA A 66 -4.75 1.67 -16.98
CA ALA A 66 -5.99 2.24 -16.45
C ALA A 66 -5.72 3.43 -15.51
N LEU A 67 -4.74 3.30 -14.61
CA LEU A 67 -4.32 4.36 -13.69
C LEU A 67 -3.74 5.57 -14.42
N ALA A 68 -2.85 5.34 -15.41
CA ALA A 68 -2.27 6.42 -16.19
C ALA A 68 -3.34 7.26 -16.90
N ARG A 69 -4.38 6.61 -17.46
CA ARG A 69 -5.52 7.33 -18.05
C ARG A 69 -6.35 8.08 -17.00
N ALA A 70 -6.70 7.41 -15.90
CA ALA A 70 -7.56 8.00 -14.87
C ALA A 70 -6.92 9.21 -14.17
N LEU A 71 -5.59 9.17 -14.01
CA LEU A 71 -4.79 10.21 -13.36
C LEU A 71 -4.17 11.20 -14.35
N HIS A 72 -4.47 11.07 -15.66
CA HIS A 72 -3.93 11.93 -16.73
C HIS A 72 -2.40 12.05 -16.72
N ILE A 73 -1.70 10.93 -16.51
CA ILE A 73 -0.24 10.91 -16.43
C ILE A 73 0.35 11.11 -17.83
N PRO A 74 1.16 12.16 -18.07
CA PRO A 74 1.72 12.44 -19.39
C PRO A 74 2.87 11.47 -19.73
N SER A 75 3.01 11.19 -21.03
CA SER A 75 4.24 10.59 -21.57
C SER A 75 5.42 11.56 -21.39
N PRO A 76 6.64 11.11 -21.04
CA PRO A 76 7.10 9.71 -20.95
C PRO A 76 7.10 9.14 -19.51
N LEU A 77 6.31 9.68 -18.58
CA LEU A 77 6.35 9.25 -17.18
C LEU A 77 5.88 7.80 -17.02
N ALA A 78 6.58 7.05 -16.18
CA ALA A 78 6.27 5.65 -15.86
C ALA A 78 5.52 5.51 -14.53
N LEU A 79 4.85 4.37 -14.36
CA LEU A 79 4.17 3.99 -13.12
C LEU A 79 4.84 2.79 -12.45
N LEU A 80 5.15 2.95 -11.17
CA LEU A 80 5.48 1.88 -10.24
C LEU A 80 4.26 1.61 -9.34
N LEU A 81 3.89 0.34 -9.17
CA LEU A 81 2.82 -0.08 -8.26
C LEU A 81 3.44 -0.81 -7.08
N GLY A 82 2.84 -0.67 -5.90
CA GLY A 82 3.23 -1.34 -4.66
C GLY A 82 2.00 -1.62 -3.79
N ASN A 83 2.17 -2.47 -2.79
CA ASN A 83 1.17 -2.87 -1.81
C ASN A 83 1.03 -1.79 -0.72
N GLY A 84 0.50 -0.63 -1.12
CA GLY A 84 0.42 0.55 -0.27
C GLY A 84 1.67 1.45 -0.36
N SER A 85 1.60 2.62 0.28
CA SER A 85 2.66 3.62 0.26
C SER A 85 3.93 3.15 0.96
N ASP A 86 3.80 2.36 2.02
CA ASP A 86 4.92 1.95 2.86
C ASP A 86 5.93 1.12 2.08
N GLU A 87 5.47 0.22 1.21
CA GLU A 87 6.34 -0.54 0.32
C GLU A 87 7.07 0.38 -0.67
N LEU A 88 6.38 1.37 -1.23
CA LEU A 88 6.99 2.31 -2.17
C LEU A 88 8.03 3.20 -1.49
N ILE A 89 7.75 3.71 -0.29
CA ILE A 89 8.71 4.49 0.52
C ILE A 89 9.90 3.61 0.88
N HIS A 90 9.67 2.36 1.29
CA HIS A 90 10.73 1.41 1.59
C HIS A 90 11.61 1.12 0.37
N LEU A 91 11.02 0.90 -0.81
CA LEU A 91 11.76 0.67 -2.04
C LEU A 91 12.63 1.88 -2.42
N ILE A 92 12.11 3.11 -2.26
CA ILE A 92 12.87 4.33 -2.49
C ILE A 92 14.05 4.42 -1.52
N ALA A 93 13.81 4.17 -0.23
CA ALA A 93 14.86 4.19 0.79
C ALA A 93 15.93 3.12 0.51
N LEU A 94 15.52 1.88 0.21
CA LEU A 94 16.42 0.77 -0.10
C LEU A 94 17.28 1.05 -1.33
N ALA A 95 16.70 1.67 -2.37
CA ALA A 95 17.40 1.97 -3.61
C ALA A 95 18.41 3.12 -3.47
N LEU A 96 18.15 4.09 -2.58
CA LEU A 96 18.89 5.37 -2.54
C LEU A 96 19.75 5.58 -1.29
N ALA A 97 19.49 4.90 -0.18
CA ALA A 97 20.17 5.10 1.11
C ALA A 97 21.57 4.44 1.17
N LYS A 98 22.51 4.95 0.35
CA LYS A 98 23.93 4.57 0.38
C LYS A 98 24.61 5.01 1.69
N PRO A 99 25.78 4.46 2.06
CA PRO A 99 26.52 4.92 3.24
C PRO A 99 26.71 6.45 3.24
N GLY A 100 26.29 7.10 4.33
CA GLY A 100 26.33 8.56 4.47
C GLY A 100 25.13 9.32 3.88
N ALA A 101 24.18 8.65 3.20
CA ALA A 101 22.94 9.28 2.76
C ALA A 101 22.00 9.55 3.94
N THR A 102 21.22 10.63 3.85
CA THR A 102 20.24 11.04 4.85
C THR A 102 18.88 11.23 4.19
N MET A 103 17.81 10.74 4.82
CA MET A 103 16.43 11.05 4.42
C MET A 103 15.92 12.22 5.26
N LEU A 104 15.26 13.18 4.62
CA LEU A 104 14.68 14.36 5.28
C LEU A 104 13.17 14.35 5.06
N ALA A 105 12.41 14.60 6.12
CA ALA A 105 10.97 14.85 6.10
C ALA A 105 10.68 16.05 7.02
N PRO A 106 9.63 16.85 6.75
CA PRO A 106 9.19 17.87 7.69
C PRO A 106 8.67 17.22 8.98
N ASP A 107 8.84 17.91 10.10
CA ASP A 107 8.20 17.59 11.37
C ASP A 107 6.75 18.08 11.41
#